data_AF-A0A920B6Y9-F1
#
_entry.id   AF-A0A920B6Y9-F1
#
_cell.length_a   1.000
_cell.length_b   1.000
_cell.length_c   1.000
_cell.angle_alpha   90.00
_cell.angle_beta   90.00
_cell.angle_gamma   90.00
#
_symmetry.space_group_name_H-M   'P 1'
#
loop_
_entity.id
_entity.type
_entity.pdbx_description
1 polymer ?
#
loop_
_entity_poly.entity_id
_entity_poly.type
_entity_poly.pdbx_seq_one_letter_code
_entity_poly.pdbx_strand_id
1 'polypeptide(L)'
;MKKGYLPPETSDPKLNEHYEMIDAQLTTEIFGLFAPGRPDIALEMAKLPILTTARYNAKWISDFYVSMYSLSATLDLSRDIKENIFLIADQSSNLLPDSSYSSKMYEFVRGQYESGITWEEARDNIYERYQVNSEDGYDITSKNLYCNGCFAAGINFAASLISLFWGEGDLKETIKIGTLTGWDSDNPTSTWGGLIGFIIGKEGVEREFDRSFSEKYFIHRTRQNFKRDVDDFENMSNNGIKIINRMIENDLNGRYDKENQLWYIPTSLLP
;
A
#
# COMPACT_ATOMS: atom_id res chain seq x y z
N MET A 1 17.21 -1.12 16.25
CA MET A 1 17.12 -2.58 16.52
C MET A 1 18.05 -3.08 17.65
N LYS A 2 19.39 -2.91 17.62
CA LYS A 2 20.30 -3.52 18.63
C LYS A 2 20.29 -2.90 20.04
N LYS A 3 19.66 -1.74 20.23
CA LYS A 3 19.62 -1.00 21.50
C LYS A 3 18.49 -1.46 22.45
N GLY A 4 17.70 -2.46 22.07
CA GLY A 4 16.67 -3.05 22.94
C GLY A 4 15.33 -2.31 23.00
N TYR A 5 15.14 -1.25 22.21
CA TYR A 5 13.83 -0.59 22.08
C TYR A 5 12.81 -1.50 21.39
N LEU A 6 11.56 -1.43 21.85
CA LEU A 6 10.42 -2.14 21.28
C LEU A 6 9.56 -1.17 20.45
N PRO A 7 8.74 -1.66 19.51
CA PRO A 7 7.68 -0.83 18.94
C PRO A 7 6.69 -0.41 20.03
N PRO A 8 6.18 0.84 20.01
CA PRO A 8 6.31 1.79 18.90
C PRO A 8 7.49 2.79 19.05
N GLU A 9 8.34 2.65 20.07
CA GLU A 9 9.50 3.53 20.29
C GLU A 9 10.59 3.41 19.21
N THR A 10 10.66 2.26 18.51
CA THR A 10 11.66 2.00 17.47
C THR A 10 11.61 2.95 16.28
N SER A 11 10.48 3.62 16.06
CA SER A 11 10.30 4.63 15.01
C SER A 11 10.30 6.07 15.53
N ASP A 12 10.49 6.29 16.85
CA ASP A 12 10.57 7.65 17.39
C ASP A 12 11.70 8.42 16.69
N PRO A 13 11.43 9.62 16.12
CA PRO A 13 12.45 10.45 15.46
C PRO A 13 13.68 10.76 16.33
N LYS A 14 13.54 10.75 17.66
CA LYS A 14 14.68 10.92 18.58
C LYS A 14 15.58 9.69 18.67
N LEU A 15 15.06 8.52 18.29
CA LEU A 15 15.72 7.23 18.42
C LEU A 15 16.11 6.60 17.08
N ASN A 16 15.41 6.97 16.00
CA ASN A 16 15.60 6.45 14.67
C ASN A 16 15.60 7.59 13.65
N GLU A 17 16.74 7.85 13.02
CA GLU A 17 16.87 8.87 11.97
C GLU A 17 16.22 8.47 10.64
N HIS A 18 15.86 7.19 10.48
CA HIS A 18 15.27 6.62 9.27
C HIS A 18 13.74 6.43 9.36
N TYR A 19 13.07 7.11 10.30
CA TYR A 19 11.62 6.97 10.49
C TYR A 19 10.76 7.45 9.30
N GLU A 20 11.36 8.21 8.38
CA GLU A 20 10.73 8.68 7.14
C GLU A 20 11.05 7.80 5.92
N MET A 21 11.67 6.64 6.12
CA MET A 21 11.96 5.71 5.01
C MET A 21 10.76 4.82 4.71
N ILE A 22 10.80 4.22 3.52
CA ILE A 22 9.68 3.54 2.88
C ILE A 22 9.32 2.17 3.51
N ASP A 23 10.09 1.66 4.47
CA ASP A 23 9.97 0.28 4.98
C ASP A 23 8.55 -0.16 5.34
N ALA A 24 7.76 0.69 6.01
CA ALA A 24 6.39 0.35 6.37
C ALA A 24 5.43 0.36 5.17
N GLN A 25 5.74 1.11 4.11
CA GLN A 25 4.85 1.27 2.95
C GLN A 25 4.77 0.02 2.08
N LEU A 26 5.86 -0.75 1.93
CA LEU A 26 5.89 -1.99 1.12
C LEU A 26 5.59 -3.29 1.89
N THR A 27 5.29 -3.20 3.19
CA THR A 27 5.20 -4.40 4.04
C THR A 27 3.91 -4.52 4.84
N THR A 28 2.99 -3.56 4.72
CA THR A 28 1.83 -3.46 5.61
C THR A 28 0.48 -3.48 4.88
N GLU A 29 0.46 -3.38 3.56
CA GLU A 29 -0.75 -3.40 2.74
C GLU A 29 -1.60 -4.65 2.97
N ILE A 30 -0.95 -5.78 3.28
CA ILE A 30 -1.62 -7.05 3.61
C ILE A 30 -2.59 -6.94 4.78
N PHE A 31 -2.38 -6.02 5.73
CA PHE A 31 -3.33 -5.80 6.84
C PHE A 31 -4.67 -5.26 6.34
N GLY A 32 -4.70 -4.56 5.20
CA GLY A 32 -5.93 -4.18 4.52
C GLY A 32 -6.75 -5.40 4.10
N LEU A 33 -6.10 -6.40 3.50
CA LEU A 33 -6.75 -7.66 3.10
C LEU A 33 -7.27 -8.48 4.28
N PHE A 34 -6.67 -8.32 5.46
CA PHE A 34 -7.13 -9.02 6.66
C PHE A 34 -8.37 -8.38 7.30
N ALA A 35 -8.77 -7.19 6.85
CA ALA A 35 -9.98 -6.51 7.28
C ALA A 35 -10.77 -5.96 6.07
N PRO A 36 -11.37 -6.84 5.24
CA PRO A 36 -12.06 -6.45 4.03
C PRO A 36 -13.23 -5.49 4.31
N GLY A 37 -13.25 -4.33 3.66
CA GLY A 37 -14.29 -3.30 3.83
C GLY A 37 -14.27 -2.56 5.17
N ARG A 38 -13.25 -2.78 6.03
CA ARG A 38 -13.10 -2.17 7.36
C ARG A 38 -11.72 -1.55 7.55
N PRO A 39 -11.44 -0.39 6.91
CA PRO A 39 -10.17 0.31 7.06
C PRO A 39 -9.85 0.65 8.51
N ASP A 40 -10.86 0.98 9.31
CA ASP A 40 -10.70 1.27 10.74
C ASP A 40 -10.07 0.10 11.52
N ILE A 41 -10.47 -1.13 11.22
CA ILE A 41 -9.89 -2.34 11.83
C ILE A 41 -8.53 -2.66 11.21
N ALA A 42 -8.41 -2.52 9.88
CA ALA A 42 -7.15 -2.74 9.17
C ALA A 42 -6.01 -1.87 9.74
N LEU A 43 -6.32 -0.60 10.01
CA LEU A 43 -5.37 0.37 10.57
C LEU A 43 -4.98 0.03 12.00
N GLU A 44 -5.90 -0.47 12.84
CA GLU A 44 -5.54 -0.93 14.19
C GLU A 44 -4.67 -2.19 14.14
N MET A 45 -4.94 -3.13 13.23
CA MET A 45 -4.07 -4.30 13.00
C MET A 45 -2.67 -3.90 12.52
N ALA A 46 -2.58 -2.92 11.62
CA ALA A 46 -1.33 -2.45 11.03
C ALA A 46 -0.53 -1.51 11.96
N LYS A 47 -1.13 -0.97 13.01
CA LYS A 47 -0.56 0.08 13.86
C LYS A 47 0.82 -0.23 14.40
N LEU A 48 0.98 -1.35 15.12
CA LEU A 48 2.30 -1.74 15.66
C LEU A 48 3.30 -2.13 14.55
N PRO A 49 2.93 -2.90 13.53
CA PRO A 49 3.78 -3.13 12.35
C PRO A 49 4.31 -1.84 11.72
N ILE A 50 3.44 -0.87 11.43
CA ILE A 50 3.84 0.42 10.85
C ILE A 50 4.74 1.20 11.82
N LEU A 51 4.33 1.32 13.08
CA LEU A 51 5.09 2.04 14.11
C LEU A 51 6.40 1.35 14.52
N THR A 52 6.68 0.16 13.98
CA THR A 52 8.00 -0.47 14.13
C THR A 52 9.07 0.33 13.40
N THR A 53 8.77 0.88 12.22
CA THR A 53 9.75 1.55 11.37
C THR A 53 9.38 2.98 10.99
N ALA A 54 8.09 3.35 10.99
CA ALA A 54 7.62 4.61 10.42
C ALA A 54 6.91 5.54 11.42
N ARG A 55 7.07 6.85 11.24
CA ARG A 55 6.32 7.92 11.91
C ARG A 55 5.91 9.04 10.96
N TYR A 56 4.94 9.84 11.39
CA TYR A 56 4.39 10.99 10.65
C TYR A 56 4.03 10.62 9.21
N ASN A 57 4.56 11.32 8.21
CA ASN A 57 4.25 11.09 6.80
C ASN A 57 4.44 9.64 6.37
N ALA A 58 5.53 8.97 6.75
CA ALA A 58 5.74 7.56 6.38
C ALA A 58 4.64 6.65 6.95
N LYS A 59 4.16 6.93 8.17
CA LYS A 59 3.05 6.21 8.79
C LYS A 59 1.72 6.51 8.10
N TRP A 60 1.43 7.78 7.82
CA TRP A 60 0.17 8.18 7.15
C TRP A 60 0.08 7.64 5.73
N ILE A 61 1.20 7.58 5.01
CA ILE A 61 1.27 6.93 3.70
C ILE A 61 1.04 5.42 3.81
N SER A 62 1.62 4.74 4.80
CA SER A 62 1.32 3.32 5.04
C SER A 62 -0.17 3.09 5.35
N ASP A 63 -0.78 3.97 6.15
CA ASP A 63 -2.22 3.91 6.43
C ASP A 63 -3.06 4.05 5.16
N PHE A 64 -2.66 4.95 4.25
CA PHE A 64 -3.31 5.14 2.96
C PHE A 64 -3.35 3.82 2.17
N TYR A 65 -2.22 3.12 2.05
CA TYR A 65 -2.18 1.83 1.34
C TYR A 65 -2.98 0.73 2.04
N VAL A 66 -2.91 0.65 3.38
CA VAL A 66 -3.71 -0.30 4.17
C VAL A 66 -5.21 -0.06 3.93
N SER A 67 -5.64 1.20 3.92
CA SER A 67 -7.02 1.59 3.65
C SER A 67 -7.46 1.22 2.23
N MET A 68 -6.66 1.55 1.22
CA MET A 68 -6.87 1.16 -0.18
C MET A 68 -7.12 -0.34 -0.32
N TYR A 69 -6.23 -1.15 0.27
CA TYR A 69 -6.35 -2.61 0.20
C TYR A 69 -7.60 -3.12 0.92
N SER A 70 -7.98 -2.53 2.04
CA SER A 70 -9.22 -2.88 2.74
C SER A 70 -10.46 -2.56 1.90
N LEU A 71 -10.54 -1.37 1.33
CA LEU A 71 -11.67 -0.89 0.54
C LEU A 71 -11.83 -1.64 -0.79
N SER A 72 -10.75 -2.20 -1.33
CA SER A 72 -10.81 -2.99 -2.58
C SER A 72 -11.67 -4.26 -2.48
N ALA A 73 -11.99 -4.72 -1.27
CA ALA A 73 -12.88 -5.86 -1.07
C ALA A 73 -14.37 -5.53 -1.23
N THR A 74 -14.74 -4.24 -1.31
CA THR A 74 -16.13 -3.77 -1.35
C THR A 74 -16.43 -2.91 -2.56
N LEU A 75 -15.67 -3.09 -3.65
CA LEU A 75 -15.85 -2.34 -4.88
C LEU A 75 -17.20 -2.62 -5.54
N ASP A 76 -17.74 -1.60 -6.22
CA ASP A 76 -18.91 -1.74 -7.06
C ASP A 76 -18.50 -2.31 -8.41
N LEU A 77 -18.66 -3.63 -8.58
CA LEU A 77 -18.25 -4.34 -9.79
C LEU A 77 -19.02 -3.91 -11.05
N SER A 78 -20.06 -3.08 -10.93
CA SER A 78 -20.74 -2.49 -12.09
C SER A 78 -20.04 -1.24 -12.63
N ARG A 79 -19.12 -0.65 -11.86
CA ARG A 79 -18.31 0.51 -12.28
C ARG A 79 -17.03 0.07 -12.95
N ASP A 80 -16.48 1.00 -13.75
CA ASP A 80 -15.15 0.82 -14.31
C ASP A 80 -14.09 0.67 -13.20
N ILE A 81 -13.07 -0.16 -13.45
CA ILE A 81 -12.00 -0.41 -12.47
C ILE A 81 -11.25 0.88 -12.11
N LYS A 82 -11.04 1.78 -13.08
CA LYS A 82 -10.43 3.09 -12.88
C LYS A 82 -11.21 3.92 -11.88
N GLU A 83 -12.53 4.00 -12.07
CA GLU A 83 -13.41 4.78 -11.21
C GLU A 83 -13.41 4.24 -9.78
N ASN A 84 -13.46 2.92 -9.62
CA ASN A 84 -13.37 2.25 -8.33
C ASN A 84 -12.03 2.56 -7.63
N ILE A 85 -10.91 2.42 -8.34
CA ILE A 85 -9.57 2.69 -7.80
C ILE A 85 -9.43 4.16 -7.37
N PHE A 86 -9.89 5.10 -8.21
CA PHE A 86 -9.80 6.52 -7.88
C PHE A 86 -10.66 6.87 -6.67
N LEU A 87 -11.85 6.30 -6.57
CA LEU A 87 -12.74 6.51 -5.42
C LEU A 87 -12.11 6.02 -4.11
N ILE A 88 -11.52 4.83 -4.09
CA ILE A 88 -10.87 4.32 -2.86
C ILE A 88 -9.58 5.06 -2.53
N ALA A 89 -8.89 5.62 -3.54
CA ALA A 89 -7.74 6.52 -3.35
C ALA A 89 -8.18 7.83 -2.69
N ASP A 90 -9.24 8.46 -3.20
CA ASP A 90 -9.79 9.70 -2.63
C ASP A 90 -10.37 9.47 -1.22
N GLN A 91 -10.95 8.30 -0.96
CA GLN A 91 -11.38 7.94 0.40
C GLN A 91 -10.19 7.77 1.34
N SER A 92 -9.14 7.08 0.89
CA SER A 92 -7.95 6.80 1.71
C SER A 92 -7.08 8.04 1.94
N SER A 93 -7.10 9.01 1.02
CA SER A 93 -6.33 10.26 1.16
C SER A 93 -6.79 11.12 2.34
N ASN A 94 -8.03 10.93 2.83
CA ASN A 94 -8.53 11.57 4.06
C ASN A 94 -7.76 11.17 5.33
N LEU A 95 -6.94 10.11 5.27
CA LEU A 95 -6.05 9.70 6.37
C LEU A 95 -4.76 10.55 6.42
N LEU A 96 -4.46 11.28 5.36
CA LEU A 96 -3.30 12.16 5.27
C LEU A 96 -3.66 13.51 5.92
N PRO A 97 -2.93 13.98 6.93
CA PRO A 97 -3.21 15.29 7.53
C PRO A 97 -3.02 16.44 6.52
N ASP A 98 -3.96 17.39 6.46
CA ASP A 98 -4.00 18.48 5.46
C ASP A 98 -2.69 19.28 5.33
N SER A 99 -1.93 19.41 6.42
CA SER A 99 -0.68 20.17 6.46
C SER A 99 0.56 19.33 6.14
N SER A 100 0.42 18.03 5.87
CA SER A 100 1.53 17.12 5.62
C SER A 100 1.99 17.19 4.16
N TYR A 101 3.28 16.94 3.91
CA TYR A 101 3.74 16.82 2.52
C TYR A 101 3.06 15.65 1.82
N SER A 102 2.65 14.59 2.53
CA SER A 102 1.94 13.47 1.91
C SER A 102 0.57 13.87 1.37
N SER A 103 -0.19 14.69 2.10
CA SER A 103 -1.46 15.25 1.60
C SER A 103 -1.22 16.15 0.38
N LYS A 104 -0.24 17.05 0.44
CA LYS A 104 0.12 17.93 -0.68
C LYS A 104 0.63 17.17 -1.91
N MET A 105 1.38 16.08 -1.71
CA MET A 105 1.80 15.18 -2.78
C MET A 105 0.60 14.50 -3.44
N TYR A 106 -0.37 14.01 -2.66
CA TYR A 106 -1.60 13.44 -3.22
C TYR A 106 -2.34 14.43 -4.10
N GLU A 107 -2.62 15.63 -3.56
CA GLU A 107 -3.30 16.71 -4.28
C GLU A 107 -2.55 17.12 -5.55
N PHE A 108 -1.23 17.28 -5.46
CA PHE A 108 -0.40 17.70 -6.60
C PHE A 108 -0.40 16.66 -7.72
N VAL A 109 -0.15 15.38 -7.40
CA VAL A 109 -0.13 14.32 -8.43
C VAL A 109 -1.52 14.12 -9.03
N ARG A 110 -2.58 14.21 -8.21
CA ARG A 110 -3.95 14.12 -8.70
C ARG A 110 -4.29 15.26 -9.66
N GLY A 111 -3.94 16.49 -9.32
CA GLY A 111 -4.17 17.65 -10.18
C GLY A 111 -3.37 17.57 -11.49
N GLN A 112 -2.16 17.02 -11.45
CA GLN A 112 -1.34 16.77 -12.63
C GLN A 112 -2.02 15.77 -13.57
N TYR A 113 -2.54 14.66 -13.04
CA TYR A 113 -3.32 13.70 -13.82
C TYR A 113 -4.54 14.36 -14.47
N GLU A 114 -5.30 15.16 -13.72
CA GLU A 114 -6.51 15.85 -14.20
C GLU A 114 -6.21 16.93 -15.25
N SER A 115 -4.99 17.48 -15.27
CA SER A 115 -4.56 18.45 -16.29
C SER A 115 -4.32 17.81 -17.68
N GLY A 116 -4.22 16.47 -17.75
CA GLY A 116 -4.05 15.72 -19.00
C GLY A 116 -2.61 15.67 -19.52
N ILE A 117 -1.61 16.03 -18.72
CA ILE A 117 -0.19 15.87 -19.07
C ILE A 117 0.22 14.39 -19.03
N THR A 118 1.39 14.07 -19.61
CA THR A 118 1.91 12.69 -19.56
C THR A 118 2.46 12.35 -18.17
N TRP A 119 2.59 11.06 -17.87
CA TRP A 119 3.16 10.60 -16.61
C TRP A 119 4.65 10.98 -16.50
N GLU A 120 5.36 11.07 -17.61
CA GLU A 120 6.75 11.55 -17.67
C GLU A 120 6.86 13.01 -17.28
N GLU A 121 5.98 13.86 -17.81
CA GLU A 121 5.90 15.29 -17.43
C GLU A 121 5.53 15.41 -15.94
N ALA A 122 4.59 14.59 -15.45
CA ALA A 122 4.23 14.57 -14.04
C ALA A 122 5.41 14.16 -13.13
N ARG A 123 6.17 13.15 -13.53
CA ARG A 123 7.38 12.69 -12.85
C ARG A 123 8.42 13.80 -12.74
N ASP A 124 8.68 14.50 -13.85
CA ASP A 124 9.67 15.57 -13.90
C ASP A 124 9.24 16.76 -13.03
N ASN A 125 7.93 17.09 -13.02
CA ASN A 125 7.37 18.11 -12.13
C ASN A 125 7.46 17.73 -10.64
N ILE A 126 7.29 16.45 -10.29
CA ILE A 126 7.48 15.95 -8.91
C ILE A 126 8.94 16.09 -8.49
N TYR A 127 9.88 15.69 -9.37
CA TYR A 127 11.31 15.85 -9.11
C TYR A 127 11.67 17.31 -8.85
N GLU A 128 11.21 18.23 -9.71
CA GLU A 128 11.48 19.65 -9.57
C GLU A 128 10.87 20.23 -8.28
N ARG A 129 9.59 19.96 -8.01
CA ARG A 129 8.89 20.47 -6.82
C ARG A 129 9.52 20.00 -5.51
N TYR A 130 9.78 18.70 -5.40
CA TYR A 130 10.15 18.11 -4.11
C TYR A 130 11.64 17.85 -3.96
N GLN A 131 12.35 17.38 -5.00
CA GLN A 131 13.78 17.10 -4.86
C GLN A 131 14.66 18.32 -5.14
N VAL A 132 14.28 19.23 -6.05
CA VAL A 132 15.05 20.45 -6.34
C VAL A 132 14.60 21.60 -5.43
N ASN A 133 13.30 21.92 -5.41
CA ASN A 133 12.79 23.11 -4.74
C ASN A 133 12.42 22.89 -3.26
N SER A 134 12.37 21.64 -2.79
CA SER A 134 12.03 21.28 -1.39
C SER A 134 10.72 21.92 -0.92
N GLU A 135 9.71 21.96 -1.79
CA GLU A 135 8.41 22.55 -1.48
C GLU A 135 7.59 21.70 -0.47
N ASP A 136 6.54 22.31 0.08
CA ASP A 136 5.56 21.68 0.99
C ASP A 136 6.17 21.06 2.26
N GLY A 137 7.35 21.53 2.66
CA GLY A 137 8.06 21.02 3.83
C GLY A 137 8.76 19.68 3.60
N TYR A 138 8.94 19.26 2.36
CA TYR A 138 9.73 18.07 2.01
C TYR A 138 11.22 18.42 1.94
N ASP A 139 11.94 18.23 3.05
CA ASP A 139 13.33 18.63 3.21
C ASP A 139 14.35 17.48 3.02
N ILE A 140 13.91 16.30 2.60
CA ILE A 140 14.74 15.08 2.53
C ILE A 140 16.01 15.27 1.70
N THR A 141 15.94 15.90 0.52
CA THR A 141 17.12 16.11 -0.32
C THR A 141 18.17 16.97 0.39
N SER A 142 17.73 17.98 1.15
CA SER A 142 18.61 18.88 1.89
C SER A 142 19.38 18.19 3.03
N LYS A 143 18.93 17.01 3.48
CA LYS A 143 19.58 16.20 4.52
C LYS A 143 20.85 15.49 4.02
N ASN A 144 21.21 15.61 2.74
CA ASN A 144 22.39 14.98 2.13
C ASN A 144 22.49 13.46 2.40
N LEU A 145 21.34 12.78 2.41
CA LEU A 145 21.27 11.34 2.56
C LEU A 145 21.79 10.64 1.30
N TYR A 146 22.14 9.36 1.44
CA TYR A 146 22.45 8.52 0.28
C TYR A 146 21.36 8.65 -0.78
N CYS A 147 21.77 8.73 -2.06
CA CYS A 147 20.91 8.91 -3.24
C CYS A 147 19.86 10.04 -3.12
N ASN A 148 20.11 11.10 -2.34
CA ASN A 148 19.14 12.17 -2.05
C ASN A 148 17.82 11.65 -1.45
N GLY A 149 17.90 10.57 -0.65
CA GLY A 149 16.74 9.93 -0.07
C GLY A 149 15.85 9.22 -1.11
N CYS A 150 16.45 8.51 -2.07
CA CYS A 150 15.70 7.80 -3.11
C CYS A 150 14.74 6.72 -2.59
N PHE A 151 14.92 6.24 -1.35
CA PHE A 151 14.01 5.33 -0.65
C PHE A 151 13.21 6.04 0.47
N ALA A 152 13.11 7.37 0.43
CA ALA A 152 12.27 8.11 1.36
C ALA A 152 10.79 7.88 1.03
N ALA A 153 9.99 7.84 2.10
CA ALA A 153 8.56 7.61 2.06
C ALA A 153 7.80 8.54 1.10
N GLY A 154 8.09 9.84 1.15
CA GLY A 154 7.36 10.86 0.40
C GLY A 154 7.55 10.75 -1.11
N ILE A 155 8.80 10.76 -1.59
CA ILE A 155 9.05 10.74 -3.04
C ILE A 155 8.54 9.46 -3.70
N ASN A 156 8.63 8.32 -3.01
CA ASN A 156 8.09 7.06 -3.51
C ASN A 156 6.57 6.99 -3.42
N PHE A 157 5.94 7.67 -2.46
CA PHE A 157 4.49 7.86 -2.46
C PHE A 157 4.05 8.66 -3.69
N ALA A 158 4.72 9.77 -3.98
CA ALA A 158 4.43 10.58 -5.18
C ALA A 158 4.62 9.77 -6.48
N ALA A 159 5.72 9.00 -6.58
CA ALA A 159 5.96 8.09 -7.70
C ALA A 159 4.90 6.98 -7.80
N SER A 160 4.42 6.45 -6.66
CA SER A 160 3.34 5.47 -6.65
C SER A 160 2.02 6.05 -7.16
N LEU A 161 1.70 7.30 -6.83
CA LEU A 161 0.48 7.93 -7.30
C LEU A 161 0.50 8.16 -8.81
N ILE A 162 1.68 8.39 -9.41
CA ILE A 162 1.82 8.43 -10.88
C ILE A 162 1.38 7.09 -11.49
N SER A 163 1.95 5.97 -11.03
CA SER A 163 1.60 4.67 -11.60
C SER A 163 0.15 4.27 -11.33
N LEU A 164 -0.43 4.68 -10.21
CA LEU A 164 -1.84 4.49 -9.91
C LEU A 164 -2.75 5.26 -10.88
N PHE A 165 -2.52 6.56 -11.04
CA PHE A 165 -3.44 7.42 -11.79
C PHE A 165 -3.31 7.27 -13.30
N TRP A 166 -2.08 7.20 -13.84
CA TRP A 166 -1.89 6.97 -15.28
C TRP A 166 -1.99 5.50 -15.68
N GLY A 167 -1.90 4.56 -14.72
CA GLY A 167 -2.16 3.14 -14.96
C GLY A 167 -3.66 2.82 -15.09
N GLU A 168 -4.53 3.64 -14.51
CA GLU A 168 -6.00 3.58 -14.66
C GLU A 168 -6.63 2.19 -14.37
N GLY A 169 -5.95 1.36 -13.56
CA GLY A 169 -6.38 0.00 -13.26
C GLY A 169 -6.00 -1.06 -14.32
N ASP A 170 -5.33 -0.68 -15.40
CA ASP A 170 -4.67 -1.64 -16.29
C ASP A 170 -3.41 -2.18 -15.62
N LEU A 171 -3.37 -3.50 -15.37
CA LEU A 171 -2.30 -4.13 -14.62
C LEU A 171 -0.92 -3.96 -15.29
N LYS A 172 -0.82 -4.15 -16.60
CA LYS A 172 0.46 -4.08 -17.32
C LYS A 172 0.93 -2.64 -17.42
N GLU A 173 0.02 -1.71 -17.71
CA GLU A 173 0.33 -0.29 -17.81
C GLU A 173 0.76 0.28 -16.46
N THR A 174 0.04 -0.04 -15.39
CA THR A 174 0.40 0.33 -14.01
C THR A 174 1.78 -0.20 -13.65
N ILE A 175 2.08 -1.48 -13.93
CA ILE A 175 3.41 -2.09 -13.68
C ILE A 175 4.50 -1.40 -14.51
N LYS A 176 4.22 -1.13 -15.79
CA LYS A 176 5.15 -0.47 -16.71
C LYS A 176 5.50 0.93 -16.19
N ILE A 177 4.48 1.74 -15.88
CA ILE A 177 4.67 3.10 -15.38
C ILE A 177 5.38 3.07 -14.02
N GLY A 178 4.99 2.19 -13.10
CA GLY A 178 5.66 2.02 -11.80
C GLY A 178 7.14 1.71 -11.95
N THR A 179 7.48 0.79 -12.85
CA THR A 179 8.88 0.41 -13.15
C THR A 179 9.68 1.57 -13.75
N LEU A 180 9.07 2.36 -14.65
CA LEU A 180 9.74 3.42 -15.42
C LEU A 180 9.75 4.79 -14.73
N THR A 181 8.91 4.99 -13.71
CA THR A 181 8.87 6.24 -12.93
C THR A 181 10.16 6.44 -12.13
N GLY A 182 10.89 5.38 -11.79
CA GLY A 182 12.19 5.45 -11.12
C GLY A 182 12.09 5.45 -9.59
N TRP A 183 13.04 6.08 -8.91
CA TRP A 183 13.28 5.94 -7.45
C TRP A 183 13.27 4.45 -7.03
N ASP A 184 12.57 4.09 -5.95
CA ASP A 184 12.47 2.73 -5.46
C ASP A 184 11.31 1.99 -6.16
N SER A 185 11.50 1.71 -7.46
CA SER A 185 10.40 1.39 -8.39
C SER A 185 9.74 0.03 -8.20
N ASP A 186 10.39 -0.91 -7.50
CA ASP A 186 9.81 -2.22 -7.21
C ASP A 186 8.63 -2.13 -6.23
N ASN A 187 8.70 -1.20 -5.26
CA ASN A 187 7.65 -1.00 -4.25
C ASN A 187 6.32 -0.54 -4.87
N PRO A 188 6.23 0.61 -5.56
CA PRO A 188 4.98 1.04 -6.17
C PRO A 188 4.39 0.01 -7.12
N THR A 189 5.27 -0.68 -7.85
CA THR A 189 4.90 -1.74 -8.79
C THR A 189 4.29 -2.95 -8.07
N SER A 190 4.90 -3.37 -6.96
CA SER A 190 4.37 -4.46 -6.12
C SER A 190 3.06 -4.08 -5.45
N THR A 191 2.97 -2.86 -4.92
CA THR A 191 1.78 -2.33 -4.23
C THR A 191 0.57 -2.31 -5.17
N TRP A 192 0.69 -1.73 -6.36
CA TRP A 192 -0.45 -1.68 -7.28
C TRP A 192 -0.69 -2.97 -8.03
N GLY A 193 0.37 -3.71 -8.36
CA GLY A 193 0.22 -5.05 -8.91
C GLY A 193 -0.54 -5.99 -7.97
N GLY A 194 -0.27 -5.90 -6.66
CA GLY A 194 -0.98 -6.66 -5.64
C GLY A 194 -2.44 -6.23 -5.48
N LEU A 195 -2.72 -4.93 -5.42
CA LEU A 195 -4.08 -4.39 -5.32
C LEU A 195 -4.92 -4.75 -6.56
N ILE A 196 -4.43 -4.45 -7.76
CA ILE A 196 -5.15 -4.73 -9.02
C ILE A 196 -5.28 -6.24 -9.21
N GLY A 197 -4.22 -7.00 -8.92
CA GLY A 197 -4.25 -8.47 -8.97
C GLY A 197 -5.29 -9.08 -8.02
N PHE A 198 -5.50 -8.48 -6.84
CA PHE A 198 -6.59 -8.88 -5.95
C PHE A 198 -7.97 -8.58 -6.56
N ILE A 199 -8.15 -7.40 -7.15
CA ILE A 199 -9.42 -6.98 -7.78
C ILE A 199 -9.80 -7.89 -8.96
N ILE A 200 -8.86 -8.18 -9.86
CA ILE A 200 -9.13 -8.97 -11.08
C ILE A 200 -9.00 -10.48 -10.86
N GLY A 201 -8.46 -10.89 -9.72
CA GLY A 201 -8.21 -12.29 -9.37
C GLY A 201 -7.15 -12.98 -10.22
N LYS A 202 -6.82 -14.23 -9.87
CA LYS A 202 -5.83 -15.04 -10.58
C LYS A 202 -6.11 -15.14 -12.08
N GLU A 203 -7.36 -15.41 -12.45
CA GLU A 203 -7.76 -15.54 -13.87
C GLU A 203 -7.55 -14.25 -14.66
N GLY A 204 -7.78 -13.09 -14.03
CA GLY A 204 -7.48 -11.80 -14.63
C GLY A 204 -5.98 -11.61 -14.84
N VAL A 205 -5.17 -11.91 -13.83
CA VAL A 205 -3.70 -11.83 -13.92
C VAL A 205 -3.14 -12.76 -15.00
N GLU A 206 -3.59 -14.02 -15.06
CA GLU A 206 -3.15 -14.98 -16.09
C GLU A 206 -3.54 -14.53 -17.51
N ARG A 207 -4.71 -13.92 -17.66
CA ARG A 207 -5.18 -13.35 -18.92
C ARG A 207 -4.33 -12.17 -19.36
N GLU A 208 -3.96 -11.28 -18.45
CA GLU A 208 -3.15 -10.10 -18.76
C GLU A 208 -1.77 -10.46 -19.31
N PHE A 209 -1.17 -11.54 -18.79
CA PHE A 209 0.17 -12.00 -19.17
C PHE A 209 0.17 -13.17 -20.18
N ASP A 210 -1.00 -13.61 -20.64
CA ASP A 210 -1.18 -14.76 -21.54
C ASP A 210 -0.39 -16.00 -21.09
N ARG A 211 -0.46 -16.31 -19.80
CA ARG A 211 0.25 -17.44 -19.20
C ARG A 211 -0.38 -17.91 -17.90
N SER A 212 -0.11 -19.16 -17.54
CA SER A 212 -0.38 -19.64 -16.19
C SER A 212 0.77 -19.32 -15.23
N PHE A 213 0.44 -19.10 -13.95
CA PHE A 213 1.42 -18.89 -12.88
C PHE A 213 1.55 -20.12 -11.98
N SER A 214 2.71 -20.26 -11.35
CA SER A 214 2.97 -21.34 -10.39
C SER A 214 2.21 -21.07 -9.10
N GLU A 215 1.56 -22.10 -8.55
CA GLU A 215 0.98 -22.05 -7.19
C GLU A 215 2.04 -22.12 -6.08
N LYS A 216 3.27 -22.52 -6.41
CA LYS A 216 4.36 -22.72 -5.45
C LYS A 216 5.21 -21.48 -5.28
N TYR A 217 5.64 -21.24 -4.03
CA TYR A 217 6.53 -20.16 -3.63
C TYR A 217 7.74 -20.68 -2.85
N PHE A 218 8.95 -20.33 -3.28
CA PHE A 218 10.20 -20.71 -2.63
C PHE A 218 10.55 -19.74 -1.48
N ILE A 219 10.01 -19.99 -0.29
CA ILE A 219 10.13 -19.09 0.87
C ILE A 219 11.56 -18.99 1.42
N HIS A 220 12.37 -20.04 1.31
CA HIS A 220 13.72 -20.07 1.90
C HIS A 220 14.74 -19.17 1.18
N ARG A 221 14.45 -18.69 -0.04
CA ARG A 221 15.38 -17.84 -0.81
C ARG A 221 15.67 -16.51 -0.11
N THR A 222 14.74 -16.00 0.68
CA THR A 222 14.84 -14.69 1.35
C THR A 222 14.51 -14.72 2.83
N ARG A 223 13.98 -15.84 3.37
CA ARG A 223 13.62 -16.00 4.78
C ARG A 223 14.28 -17.23 5.38
N GLN A 224 15.16 -17.00 6.35
CA GLN A 224 15.78 -18.07 7.14
C GLN A 224 14.82 -18.48 8.29
N ASN A 225 14.93 -19.73 8.76
CA ASN A 225 14.17 -20.30 9.89
C ASN A 225 12.69 -20.70 9.63
N PHE A 226 12.23 -20.74 8.38
CA PHE A 226 10.97 -21.42 8.07
C PHE A 226 11.16 -22.94 8.03
N LYS A 227 10.17 -23.70 8.53
CA LYS A 227 10.25 -25.18 8.60
C LYS A 227 10.18 -25.86 7.23
N ARG A 228 9.71 -25.16 6.20
CA ARG A 228 9.49 -25.68 4.84
C ARG A 228 10.23 -24.80 3.85
N ASP A 229 10.82 -25.42 2.83
CA ASP A 229 11.59 -24.72 1.79
C ASP A 229 10.71 -24.10 0.69
N VAL A 230 9.54 -24.71 0.49
CA VAL A 230 8.51 -24.34 -0.48
C VAL A 230 7.16 -24.36 0.23
N ASP A 231 6.37 -23.32 -0.03
CA ASP A 231 4.97 -23.22 0.37
C ASP A 231 4.11 -23.00 -0.90
N ASP A 232 2.81 -22.88 -0.77
CA ASP A 232 1.91 -22.57 -1.88
C ASP A 232 0.90 -21.47 -1.53
N PHE A 233 0.42 -20.77 -2.57
CA PHE A 233 -0.47 -19.63 -2.40
C PHE A 233 -1.82 -20.01 -1.81
N GLU A 234 -2.30 -21.24 -2.02
CA GLU A 234 -3.52 -21.76 -1.39
C GLU A 234 -3.35 -21.91 0.13
N ASN A 235 -2.23 -22.43 0.61
CA ASN A 235 -1.93 -22.52 2.03
C ASN A 235 -1.76 -21.13 2.67
N MET A 236 -1.12 -20.20 1.97
CA MET A 236 -0.98 -18.82 2.43
C MET A 236 -2.34 -18.11 2.52
N SER A 237 -3.19 -18.24 1.50
CA SER A 237 -4.53 -17.63 1.48
C SER A 237 -5.43 -18.25 2.56
N ASN A 238 -5.37 -19.57 2.77
CA ASN A 238 -6.08 -20.25 3.84
C ASN A 238 -5.66 -19.76 5.23
N ASN A 239 -4.40 -19.38 5.43
CA ASN A 239 -3.96 -18.76 6.68
C ASN A 239 -4.49 -17.33 6.82
N GLY A 240 -4.53 -16.55 5.72
CA GLY A 240 -5.19 -15.25 5.68
C GLY A 240 -6.67 -15.32 6.04
N ILE A 241 -7.42 -16.28 5.46
CA ILE A 241 -8.84 -16.51 5.76
C ILE A 241 -9.05 -16.82 7.24
N LYS A 242 -8.16 -17.59 7.89
CA LYS A 242 -8.26 -17.83 9.34
C LYS A 242 -8.10 -16.55 10.17
N ILE A 243 -7.21 -15.64 9.75
CA ILE A 243 -7.04 -14.34 10.40
C ILE A 243 -8.32 -13.50 10.23
N ILE A 244 -8.85 -13.43 9.00
CA ILE A 244 -10.08 -12.69 8.69
C ILE A 244 -11.26 -13.24 9.51
N ASN A 245 -11.47 -14.56 9.51
CA ASN A 245 -12.55 -15.19 10.28
C ASN A 245 -12.43 -14.87 11.77
N ARG A 246 -11.21 -14.98 12.33
CA ARG A 246 -10.97 -14.67 13.73
C ARG A 246 -11.31 -13.22 14.05
N MET A 247 -10.90 -12.27 13.21
CA MET A 247 -11.21 -10.85 13.40
C MET A 247 -12.72 -10.60 13.29
N ILE A 248 -13.39 -11.16 12.28
CA ILE A 248 -14.84 -10.98 12.09
C ILE A 248 -15.62 -11.53 13.27
N GLU A 249 -15.32 -12.75 13.72
CA GLU A 249 -16.08 -13.41 14.79
C GLU A 249 -15.79 -12.81 16.17
N ASN A 250 -14.52 -12.50 16.48
CA ASN A 250 -14.14 -12.07 17.83
C ASN A 250 -14.14 -10.56 18.02
N ASP A 251 -13.73 -9.80 17.00
CA ASP A 251 -13.52 -8.36 17.14
C ASP A 251 -14.74 -7.57 16.63
N LEU A 252 -15.48 -8.13 15.66
CA LEU A 252 -16.65 -7.48 15.06
C LEU A 252 -18.00 -8.11 15.42
N ASN A 253 -18.04 -9.24 16.13
CA ASN A 253 -19.28 -10.02 16.36
C ASN A 253 -20.04 -10.34 15.05
N GLY A 254 -19.31 -10.51 13.95
CA GLY A 254 -19.83 -10.97 12.68
C GLY A 254 -19.89 -12.49 12.59
N ARG A 255 -20.10 -13.01 11.37
CA ARG A 255 -20.04 -14.46 11.11
C ARG A 255 -19.46 -14.77 9.74
N TYR A 256 -18.81 -15.92 9.63
CA TYR A 256 -18.41 -16.52 8.36
C TYR A 256 -19.35 -17.68 8.00
N ASP A 257 -20.01 -17.57 6.84
CA ASP A 257 -20.77 -18.67 6.24
C ASP A 257 -19.85 -19.46 5.32
N LYS A 258 -19.40 -20.60 5.82
CA LYS A 258 -18.50 -21.48 5.09
C LYS A 258 -19.16 -22.16 3.89
N GLU A 259 -20.48 -22.39 3.91
CA GLU A 259 -21.17 -23.06 2.81
C GLU A 259 -21.24 -22.14 1.59
N ASN A 260 -21.56 -20.86 1.83
CA ASN A 260 -21.69 -19.86 0.78
C ASN A 260 -20.42 -19.05 0.52
N GLN A 261 -19.36 -19.25 1.31
CA GLN A 261 -18.11 -18.47 1.27
C GLN A 261 -18.35 -16.97 1.46
N LEU A 262 -19.21 -16.61 2.43
CA LEU A 262 -19.60 -15.23 2.70
C LEU A 262 -19.21 -14.76 4.09
N TRP A 263 -18.73 -13.53 4.18
CA TRP A 263 -18.55 -12.82 5.43
C TRP A 263 -19.72 -11.88 5.68
N TYR A 264 -20.30 -11.95 6.88
CA TYR A 264 -21.33 -11.03 7.35
C TYR A 264 -20.68 -10.07 8.36
N ILE A 265 -20.37 -8.87 7.88
CA ILE A 265 -19.64 -7.85 8.63
C ILE A 265 -20.63 -6.78 9.10
N PRO A 266 -20.75 -6.52 10.42
CA PRO A 266 -21.60 -5.45 10.92
C PRO A 266 -21.13 -4.07 10.44
N THR A 267 -22.10 -3.23 10.03
CA THR A 267 -21.86 -1.88 9.49
C THR A 267 -21.57 -0.82 10.56
N SER A 268 -21.71 -1.16 11.85
CA SER A 268 -21.32 -0.31 12.97
C SER A 268 -20.63 -1.15 14.04
N LEU A 269 -19.63 -0.58 14.69
CA LEU A 269 -19.15 -1.09 15.98
C LEU A 269 -20.32 -0.90 16.97
N LEU A 270 -20.78 -1.99 17.60
CA LEU A 270 -21.75 -1.85 18.69
C LEU A 270 -21.14 -0.94 19.79
N PRO A 271 -21.92 -0.03 20.37
CA PRO A 271 -21.46 0.92 21.38
C PRO A 271 -20.87 0.25 22.63
#